data_AF-A0A6I7MTP9-F1
#
_entry.id   AF-A0A6I7MTP9-F1
#
_cell.length_a   1.000
_cell.length_b   1.000
_cell.length_c   1.000
_cell.angle_alpha   90.00
_cell.angle_beta   90.00
_cell.angle_gamma   90.00
#
_symmetry.space_group_name_H-M   'P 1'
#
loop_
_entity.id
_entity.type
_entity.pdbx_description
1 polymer ?
#
loop_
_entity_poly.entity_id
_entity_poly.type
_entity_poly.pdbx_seq_one_letter_code
_entity_poly.pdbx_strand_id
1 'polypeptide(L)'
;KLRPPLVDKSLSSGFAGGTVRSENPIPAPKAVGAPHAMEIEYAMGNLHLIKDYEWAAEDMEVSKTMFNYFTNFVKTGNPNGKDLPEWPKAEKDTWTPSLINIDVNTQAEKAKADERYKFHDSFYGKK
;
A
#
# COMPACT_ATOMS: atom_id res chain seq x y z
N LYS A 1 6.68 -4.96 -0.54
CA LYS A 1 6.99 -5.94 0.53
C LYS A 1 5.69 -6.60 1.02
N LEU A 2 5.70 -7.88 1.42
CA LEU A 2 4.54 -8.51 2.05
C LEU A 2 4.40 -8.07 3.51
N ARG A 3 3.18 -8.15 4.07
CA ARG A 3 2.94 -7.91 5.50
C ARG A 3 3.83 -8.85 6.33
N PRO A 4 4.51 -8.35 7.38
CA PRO A 4 5.30 -9.19 8.28
C PRO A 4 4.48 -10.30 8.92
N PRO A 5 5.13 -11.39 9.38
CA PRO A 5 4.44 -12.43 10.13
C PRO A 5 3.89 -11.89 11.47
N LEU A 6 2.93 -12.63 12.03
CA LEU A 6 2.41 -12.37 13.36
C LEU A 6 3.42 -12.81 14.42
N VAL A 7 3.54 -12.02 15.49
CA VAL A 7 4.32 -12.34 16.68
C VAL A 7 3.74 -13.59 17.37
N ASP A 8 2.41 -13.61 17.57
CA ASP A 8 1.69 -14.78 18.11
C ASP A 8 1.25 -15.69 16.96
N LYS A 9 1.90 -16.85 16.86
CA LYS A 9 1.63 -17.86 15.82
C LYS A 9 0.29 -18.57 15.98
N SER A 10 -0.43 -18.36 17.09
CA SER A 10 -1.82 -18.84 17.28
C SER A 10 -2.87 -17.88 16.70
N LEU A 11 -2.44 -16.69 16.27
CA LEU A 11 -3.30 -15.73 15.58
C LEU A 11 -3.24 -15.94 14.07
N SER A 12 -4.30 -15.52 13.40
CA SER A 12 -4.36 -15.34 11.95
C SER A 12 -4.72 -13.90 11.64
N SER A 13 -4.18 -13.36 10.53
CA SER A 13 -4.54 -12.02 10.08
C SER A 13 -5.99 -12.01 9.61
N GLY A 14 -6.78 -11.12 10.18
CA GLY A 14 -8.15 -10.81 9.77
C GLY A 14 -8.20 -9.68 8.75
N PHE A 15 -9.36 -9.04 8.65
CA PHE A 15 -9.58 -7.90 7.76
C PHE A 15 -9.01 -6.62 8.35
N ALA A 16 -8.50 -5.73 7.49
CA ALA A 16 -8.06 -4.37 7.84
C ALA A 16 -7.13 -4.27 9.06
N GLY A 17 -6.17 -5.20 9.18
CA GLY A 17 -5.15 -5.19 10.23
C GLY A 17 -5.55 -5.83 11.55
N GLY A 18 -6.81 -6.27 11.68
CA GLY A 18 -7.24 -7.06 12.85
C GLY A 18 -6.65 -8.47 12.86
N THR A 19 -6.65 -9.12 14.02
CA THR A 19 -6.25 -10.52 14.19
C THR A 19 -7.37 -11.36 14.78
N VAL A 20 -7.39 -12.64 14.44
CA VAL A 20 -8.35 -13.62 14.97
C VAL A 20 -7.60 -14.80 15.58
N ARG A 21 -8.08 -15.28 16.73
CA ARG A 21 -7.59 -16.49 17.38
C ARG A 21 -8.47 -17.67 16.98
N SER A 22 -7.86 -18.79 16.63
CA SER A 22 -8.56 -20.07 16.41
C SER A 22 -7.83 -21.19 17.13
N GLU A 23 -8.58 -22.11 17.74
CA GLU A 23 -8.02 -23.32 18.36
C GLU A 23 -7.50 -24.31 17.30
N ASN A 24 -8.07 -24.28 16.09
CA ASN A 24 -7.66 -25.04 14.93
C ASN A 24 -7.52 -24.10 13.72
N PRO A 25 -6.45 -23.30 13.63
CA PRO A 25 -6.29 -22.33 12.56
C PRO A 25 -6.01 -23.06 11.23
N ILE A 26 -6.88 -22.85 10.25
CA ILE A 26 -6.54 -23.18 8.85
C ILE A 26 -5.60 -22.06 8.37
N PRO A 27 -4.36 -22.38 7.93
CA PRO A 27 -3.43 -21.36 7.48
C PRO A 27 -4.05 -20.55 6.33
N ALA A 28 -4.02 -19.23 6.45
CA ALA A 28 -4.41 -18.36 5.35
C ALA A 28 -3.51 -18.64 4.13
N PRO A 29 -4.06 -18.60 2.90
CA PRO A 29 -3.25 -18.68 1.70
C PRO A 29 -2.11 -17.65 1.75
N LYS A 30 -0.91 -18.05 1.28
CA LYS A 30 0.21 -17.11 1.18
C LYS A 30 -0.22 -15.94 0.28
N ALA A 31 -0.02 -14.73 0.78
CA ALA A 31 -0.32 -13.52 0.01
C ALA A 31 0.59 -13.44 -1.22
N VAL A 32 0.00 -13.18 -2.39
CA VAL A 32 0.70 -12.99 -3.68
C VAL A 32 1.12 -11.53 -3.89
N GLY A 33 0.91 -10.69 -2.87
CA GLY A 33 1.21 -9.26 -2.88
C GLY A 33 0.63 -8.59 -1.64
N ALA A 34 0.53 -7.27 -1.69
CA ALA A 34 -0.08 -6.49 -0.62
C ALA A 34 -1.58 -6.83 -0.45
N PRO A 35 -2.05 -7.38 0.69
CA PRO A 35 -3.47 -7.61 0.92
C PRO A 35 -4.25 -6.30 1.00
N HIS A 36 -5.54 -6.34 0.68
CA HIS A 36 -6.41 -5.17 0.81
C HIS A 36 -6.38 -4.60 2.24
N ALA A 37 -6.38 -3.26 2.32
CA ALA A 37 -6.36 -2.48 3.56
C ALA A 37 -5.08 -2.61 4.40
N MET A 38 -4.00 -3.18 3.86
CA MET A 38 -2.71 -3.25 4.58
C MET A 38 -1.95 -1.93 4.61
N GLU A 39 -2.33 -0.99 3.77
CA GLU A 39 -1.68 0.30 3.67
C GLU A 39 -2.15 1.27 4.75
N ILE A 40 -3.29 1.00 5.40
CA ILE A 40 -3.89 1.90 6.40
C ILE A 40 -2.92 2.12 7.56
N GLU A 41 -2.35 1.05 8.10
CA GLU A 41 -1.42 1.11 9.22
C GLU A 41 -0.13 1.88 8.85
N TYR A 42 0.33 1.73 7.60
CA TYR A 42 1.48 2.45 7.05
C TYR A 42 1.17 3.93 6.84
N ALA A 43 0.03 4.24 6.21
CA ALA A 43 -0.42 5.59 5.87
C ALA A 43 -0.69 6.45 7.11
N MET A 44 -1.07 5.83 8.23
CA MET A 44 -1.33 6.52 9.49
C MET A 44 -0.06 6.72 10.35
N GLY A 45 1.08 6.11 9.99
CA GLY A 45 2.30 6.19 10.81
C GLY A 45 2.24 5.39 12.13
N ASN A 46 1.33 4.42 12.22
CA ASN A 46 0.93 3.79 13.49
C ASN A 46 1.56 2.41 13.73
N LEU A 47 2.48 1.93 12.88
CA LEU A 47 3.05 0.58 12.99
C LEU A 47 3.61 0.28 14.39
N HIS A 48 4.27 1.27 15.02
CA HIS A 48 4.84 1.15 16.36
C HIS A 48 3.79 0.87 17.47
N LEU A 49 2.51 1.17 17.24
CA LEU A 49 1.41 0.89 18.17
C LEU A 49 0.85 -0.53 18.01
N ILE A 50 1.09 -1.17 16.85
CA ILE A 50 0.52 -2.47 16.51
C ILE A 50 1.53 -3.55 16.87
N LYS A 51 1.27 -4.28 17.95
CA LYS A 51 2.19 -5.29 18.49
C LYS A 51 2.00 -6.69 17.92
N ASP A 52 0.93 -6.90 17.15
CA ASP A 52 0.58 -8.21 16.60
C ASP A 52 1.55 -8.69 15.53
N TYR A 53 2.25 -7.77 14.85
CA TYR A 53 3.13 -8.06 13.72
C TYR A 53 4.60 -7.80 14.04
N GLU A 54 5.47 -8.62 13.47
CA GLU A 54 6.93 -8.48 13.55
C GLU A 54 7.44 -7.39 12.59
N TRP A 55 7.07 -6.13 12.82
CA TRP A 55 7.50 -5.01 11.98
C TRP A 55 9.03 -4.91 11.94
N ALA A 56 9.59 -4.84 10.74
CA ALA A 56 11.00 -4.61 10.53
C ALA A 56 11.30 -3.10 10.38
N ALA A 57 12.59 -2.75 10.45
CA ALA A 57 13.02 -1.36 10.27
C ALA A 57 12.58 -0.79 8.90
N GLU A 58 12.62 -1.60 7.85
CA GLU A 58 12.17 -1.20 6.52
C GLU A 58 10.67 -0.89 6.49
N ASP A 59 9.84 -1.55 7.32
CA ASP A 59 8.41 -1.22 7.39
C ASP A 59 8.18 0.17 7.97
N MET A 60 8.99 0.56 8.96
CA MET A 60 8.95 1.90 9.55
C MET A 60 9.36 2.97 8.54
N GLU A 61 10.38 2.71 7.72
CA GLU A 61 10.79 3.65 6.66
C GLU A 61 9.75 3.77 5.55
N VAL A 62 9.11 2.66 5.16
CA VAL A 62 7.99 2.68 4.20
C VAL A 62 6.80 3.45 4.79
N SER A 63 6.46 3.22 6.05
CA SER A 63 5.38 3.95 6.75
C SER A 63 5.65 5.44 6.81
N LYS A 64 6.87 5.84 7.17
CA LYS A 64 7.32 7.24 7.17
C LYS A 64 7.23 7.86 5.78
N THR A 65 7.64 7.14 4.74
CA THR A 65 7.56 7.61 3.34
C THR A 65 6.11 7.87 2.94
N MET A 66 5.21 6.90 3.18
CA MET A 66 3.79 7.04 2.87
C MET A 66 3.13 8.18 3.66
N PHE A 67 3.40 8.25 4.96
CA PHE A 67 2.88 9.30 5.85
C PHE A 67 3.33 10.70 5.38
N ASN A 68 4.57 10.85 4.92
CA ASN A 68 5.07 12.12 4.40
C ASN A 68 4.37 12.54 3.10
N TYR A 69 4.15 11.63 2.14
CA TYR A 69 3.37 11.97 0.94
C TYR A 69 1.95 12.45 1.30
N PHE A 70 1.27 11.76 2.21
CA PHE A 70 -0.08 12.11 2.64
C PHE A 70 -0.10 13.47 3.35
N THR A 71 0.79 13.68 4.33
CA THR A 71 0.81 14.93 5.09
C THR A 71 1.23 16.14 4.25
N ASN A 72 2.15 15.97 3.29
CA ASN A 72 2.51 17.03 2.34
C ASN A 72 1.32 17.41 1.46
N PHE A 73 0.58 16.42 0.95
CA PHE A 73 -0.62 16.65 0.16
C PHE A 73 -1.71 17.38 0.96
N VAL A 74 -1.98 16.94 2.20
CA VAL A 74 -2.95 17.61 3.08
C VAL A 74 -2.55 19.07 3.34
N LYS A 75 -1.27 19.36 3.53
CA LYS A 75 -0.78 20.72 3.83
C LYS A 75 -0.79 21.65 2.62
N THR A 76 -0.50 21.13 1.42
CA THR A 76 -0.10 21.97 0.27
C THR A 76 -0.82 21.65 -1.04
N GLY A 77 -1.53 20.53 -1.12
CA GLY A 77 -2.05 19.99 -2.38
C GLY A 77 -0.99 19.33 -3.28
N ASN A 78 0.29 19.31 -2.86
CA ASN A 78 1.38 18.62 -3.56
C ASN A 78 1.99 17.56 -2.62
N PRO A 79 2.01 16.27 -3.00
CA PRO A 79 2.55 15.22 -2.13
C PRO A 79 4.08 15.25 -2.03
N ASN A 80 4.78 15.90 -2.97
CA ASN A 80 6.24 15.89 -3.07
C ASN A 80 6.93 16.67 -1.94
N GLY A 81 8.17 16.27 -1.61
CA GLY A 81 9.01 16.89 -0.60
C GLY A 81 10.49 16.54 -0.78
N LYS A 82 11.37 17.24 -0.07
CA LYS A 82 12.84 17.14 -0.23
C LYS A 82 13.40 15.72 -0.12
N ASP A 83 12.83 14.91 0.78
CA ASP A 83 13.32 13.58 1.12
C ASP A 83 12.43 12.46 0.54
N LEU A 84 11.64 12.77 -0.48
CA LEU A 84 10.76 11.83 -1.16
C LEU A 84 11.16 11.72 -2.63
N PRO A 85 11.11 10.50 -3.21
CA PRO A 85 11.13 10.35 -4.66
C PRO A 85 10.08 11.24 -5.30
N GLU A 86 10.41 11.84 -6.45
CA GLU A 86 9.46 12.67 -7.16
C GLU A 86 8.28 11.80 -7.64
N TRP A 87 7.06 12.25 -7.33
CA TRP A 87 5.81 11.73 -7.85
C TRP A 87 5.25 12.73 -8.87
N PRO A 88 5.45 12.49 -10.17
CA PRO A 88 4.92 13.36 -11.22
C PRO A 88 3.40 13.34 -11.21
N LYS A 89 2.80 14.51 -11.40
CA LYS A 89 1.36 14.66 -11.55
C LYS A 89 0.87 13.83 -12.75
N ALA A 90 -0.27 13.16 -12.58
CA ALA A 90 -0.95 12.54 -13.70
C ALA A 90 -1.55 13.62 -14.60
N GLU A 91 -1.19 13.58 -15.88
CA GLU A 91 -1.73 14.49 -16.88
C GLU A 91 -3.02 13.94 -17.48
N LYS A 92 -3.91 14.85 -17.87
CA LYS A 92 -5.14 14.50 -18.58
C LYS A 92 -4.78 13.73 -19.87
N ASP A 93 -5.65 12.80 -20.27
CA ASP A 93 -5.56 12.06 -21.53
C ASP A 93 -4.27 11.21 -21.67
N THR A 94 -3.56 10.97 -20.56
CA THR A 94 -2.39 10.09 -20.51
C THR A 94 -2.82 8.67 -20.15
N TRP A 95 -2.53 7.72 -21.04
CA TRP A 95 -2.93 6.32 -20.92
C TRP A 95 -1.93 5.39 -20.20
N THR A 96 -0.90 6.00 -19.62
CA THR A 96 0.10 5.37 -18.73
C THR A 96 0.61 6.45 -17.76
N PRO A 97 -0.26 7.02 -16.91
CA PRO A 97 0.16 8.06 -15.99
C PRO A 97 1.27 7.55 -15.08
N SER A 98 2.06 8.48 -14.55
CA SER A 98 3.05 8.15 -13.53
C SER A 98 2.32 7.78 -12.23
N LEU A 99 2.64 6.62 -11.69
CA LEU A 99 2.24 6.15 -10.36
C LEU A 99 3.46 6.23 -9.44
N ILE A 100 3.23 6.37 -8.14
CA ILE A 100 4.27 6.10 -7.15
C ILE A 100 4.09 4.68 -6.63
N ASN A 101 5.12 3.85 -6.78
CA ASN A 101 5.18 2.54 -6.15
C ASN A 101 5.87 2.70 -4.79
N ILE A 102 5.07 2.68 -3.72
CA ILE A 102 5.57 2.79 -2.35
C ILE A 102 5.92 1.38 -1.86
N ASP A 103 7.21 1.06 -1.92
CA ASP A 103 7.82 -0.14 -1.36
C ASP A 103 9.14 0.26 -0.65
N VAL A 104 9.90 -0.71 -0.15
CA VAL A 104 11.23 -0.51 0.45
C VAL A 104 12.11 0.36 -0.44
N ASN A 105 12.02 0.15 -1.76
CA ASN A 105 12.60 1.03 -2.77
C ASN A 105 11.46 1.80 -3.46
N THR A 106 11.05 2.92 -2.87
CA THR A 106 9.98 3.75 -3.43
C THR A 106 10.45 4.44 -4.70
N GLN A 107 9.66 4.36 -5.77
CA GLN A 107 9.98 4.98 -7.05
C GLN A 107 8.73 5.26 -7.88
N ALA A 108 8.82 6.24 -8.77
CA ALA A 108 7.80 6.47 -9.77
C ALA A 108 7.90 5.43 -10.90
N GLU A 109 6.76 4.94 -11.36
CA GLU A 109 6.68 4.04 -12.52
C GLU A 109 5.47 4.37 -13.39
N LYS A 110 5.45 3.86 -14.62
CA LYS A 110 4.30 4.03 -15.52
C LYS A 110 3.23 3.00 -15.20
N ALA A 111 1.98 3.43 -15.16
CA ALA A 111 0.85 2.52 -15.00
C ALA A 111 0.85 1.45 -16.12
N LYS A 112 0.96 0.18 -15.73
CA LYS A 112 0.96 -0.96 -16.67
C LYS A 112 -0.44 -1.55 -16.86
N ALA A 113 -1.33 -1.36 -15.89
CA ALA A 113 -2.67 -1.95 -15.88
C ALA A 113 -3.71 -1.16 -16.69
N ASP A 114 -3.33 -0.02 -17.29
CA ASP A 114 -4.25 0.84 -18.04
C ASP A 114 -4.85 0.15 -19.27
N GLU A 115 -4.14 -0.82 -19.87
CA GLU A 115 -4.69 -1.64 -20.96
C GLU A 115 -5.93 -2.44 -20.51
N ARG A 116 -5.91 -2.95 -19.28
CA ARG A 116 -7.07 -3.66 -18.71
C ARG A 116 -8.23 -2.69 -18.53
N TYR A 117 -7.99 -1.49 -18.02
CA TYR A 117 -9.05 -0.48 -17.85
C TYR A 117 -9.63 -0.04 -19.19
N LYS A 118 -8.79 0.17 -20.21
CA LYS A 118 -9.24 0.44 -21.59
C LYS A 118 -10.14 -0.67 -22.15
N PHE A 119 -9.75 -1.93 -21.95
CA PHE A 119 -10.58 -3.05 -22.37
C PHE A 119 -11.96 -2.96 -21.70
N HIS A 120 -12.01 -2.77 -20.38
CA HIS A 120 -13.28 -2.64 -19.64
C HIS A 120 -14.10 -1.44 -20.12
N ASP A 121 -13.50 -0.27 -20.34
CA ASP A 121 -14.19 0.92 -20.85
C ASP A 121 -14.74 0.67 -22.27
N SER A 122 -13.97 0.02 -23.14
CA SER A 122 -14.41 -0.28 -24.51
C SER A 122 -15.56 -1.30 -24.57
N PHE A 123 -15.59 -2.24 -23.62
CA PHE A 123 -16.53 -3.35 -23.59
C PHE A 123 -17.81 -3.03 -22.79
N TYR A 124 -17.67 -2.33 -21.66
CA TYR A 124 -18.78 -1.98 -20.76
C TYR A 124 -19.19 -0.51 -20.79
N GLY A 125 -18.32 0.40 -21.25
CA GLY A 125 -18.54 1.84 -21.24
C GLY A 125 -19.35 2.39 -22.42
N LYS A 126 -19.69 1.56 -23.41
CA LYS A 126 -20.64 1.93 -24.47
C LYS A 126 -22.08 1.83 -23.94
N LYS A 127 -22.55 2.90 -23.30
CA LYS A 127 -23.98 3.22 -23.22
C LYS A 127 -24.30 4.34 -24.18
#